data_AF-A0A836MMM2-F1
#
_entry.id   AF-A0A836MMM2-F1
#
_cell.length_a   1.000
_cell.length_b   1.000
_cell.length_c   1.000
_cell.angle_alpha   90.00
_cell.angle_beta   90.00
_cell.angle_gamma   90.00
#
_symmetry.space_group_name_H-M   'P 1'
#
loop_
_entity.id
_entity.type
_entity.pdbx_description
1 polymer ?
#
loop_
_entity_poly.entity_id
_entity_poly.type
_entity_poly.pdbx_seq_one_letter_code
_entity_poly.pdbx_strand_id
1 'polypeptide(L)' 'MQHGMLWVGNPIMPEQHQGIPYAQAANRLGSWSGLMAQAEHGSNADRFDEGDIKTAQQFGENFALTLNAYQGL' A
#
# COMPACT_ATOMS: atom_id res chain seq x y z
N MET A 1 -17.48 8.87 -1.54
CA MET A 1 -17.77 8.08 -2.76
C MET A 1 -18.85 8.79 -3.58
N GLN A 2 -18.51 9.84 -4.33
CA GLN A 2 -19.49 10.69 -5.03
C GLN A 2 -19.75 10.28 -6.49
N HIS A 3 -18.83 9.53 -7.13
CA HIS A 3 -18.94 9.10 -8.53
C HIS A 3 -19.42 7.65 -8.70
N GLY A 4 -20.00 7.05 -7.67
CA GLY A 4 -20.47 5.65 -7.72
C GLY A 4 -19.36 4.59 -7.79
N MET A 5 -18.08 4.99 -7.65
CA MET A 5 -16.96 4.06 -7.60
C MET A 5 -16.92 3.30 -6.27
N LEU A 6 -16.46 2.06 -6.33
CA LEU A 6 -16.10 1.28 -5.15
C LEU A 6 -14.70 1.67 -4.67
N TRP A 7 -14.55 1.81 -3.36
CA TRP A 7 -13.27 2.09 -2.73
C TRP A 7 -12.66 0.81 -2.18
N VAL A 8 -11.44 0.48 -2.63
CA VAL A 8 -10.67 -0.68 -2.15
C VAL A 8 -9.56 -0.17 -1.23
N GLY A 9 -9.63 -0.53 0.05
CA GLY A 9 -8.63 -0.17 1.06
C GLY A 9 -7.35 -1.00 0.97
N ASN A 10 -6.40 -0.72 1.85
CA ASN A 10 -5.15 -1.49 1.95
C ASN A 10 -5.36 -2.73 2.85
N PRO A 11 -5.31 -3.98 2.32
CA PRO A 11 -5.50 -5.19 3.13
C PRO A 11 -4.20 -5.65 3.82
N ILE A 12 -3.06 -5.00 3.55
CA ILE A 12 -1.75 -5.45 4.00
C ILE A 12 -1.57 -5.10 5.48
N MET A 13 -1.32 -6.10 6.32
CA MET A 13 -1.00 -5.84 7.73
C MET A 13 0.39 -5.20 7.86
N PRO A 14 0.58 -4.22 8.78
CA PRO A 14 1.89 -3.62 9.05
C PRO A 14 2.90 -4.65 9.52
N GLU A 15 3.93 -4.95 8.73
CA GLU A 15 4.84 -6.08 8.97
C GLU A 15 5.78 -5.92 10.17
N GLN A 16 5.82 -4.74 10.81
CA GLN A 16 6.67 -4.49 11.98
C GLN A 16 6.39 -5.45 13.14
N HIS A 17 5.15 -5.95 13.27
CA HIS A 17 4.80 -6.95 14.28
C HIS A 17 5.52 -8.30 14.10
N GLN A 18 6.10 -8.54 12.92
CA GLN A 18 6.87 -9.74 12.59
C GLN A 18 8.38 -9.52 12.78
N GLY A 19 8.79 -8.38 13.33
CA GLY A 19 10.19 -8.01 13.52
C GLY A 19 10.88 -7.48 12.26
N ILE A 20 10.14 -7.24 11.17
CA ILE A 20 10.69 -6.65 9.94
C ILE A 20 11.07 -5.19 10.22
N PRO A 21 12.29 -4.73 9.85
CA PRO A 21 12.72 -3.35 10.04
C PRO A 21 11.74 -2.35 9.43
N TYR A 22 11.48 -1.24 10.13
CA TYR A 22 10.47 -0.26 9.75
C TYR A 22 10.57 0.22 8.28
N ALA A 23 11.78 0.52 7.79
CA ALA A 23 12.02 0.99 6.43
C ALA A 23 11.80 -0.10 5.35
N GLN A 24 11.74 -1.37 5.75
CA GLN A 24 11.56 -2.53 4.86
C GLN A 24 10.16 -3.15 4.98
N ALA A 25 9.41 -2.78 6.02
CA ALA A 25 8.12 -3.37 6.36
C ALA A 25 7.02 -2.91 5.38
N ALA A 26 6.26 -3.86 4.85
CA ALA A 26 5.03 -3.54 4.15
C ALA A 26 4.03 -2.88 5.12
N ASN A 27 3.27 -1.93 4.59
CA ASN A 27 2.38 -1.04 5.33
C ASN A 27 3.05 -0.40 6.56
N ARG A 28 4.30 0.04 6.43
CA ARG A 28 5.04 0.67 7.55
C ARG A 28 4.32 1.88 8.16
N LEU A 29 3.51 2.60 7.36
CA LEU A 29 2.73 3.75 7.81
C LEU A 29 1.38 3.39 8.46
N GLY A 30 1.01 2.10 8.50
CA GLY A 30 -0.21 1.65 9.17
C GLY A 30 -1.51 2.12 8.50
N SER A 31 -1.49 2.35 7.19
CA SER A 31 -2.65 2.82 6.44
C SER A 31 -3.66 1.71 6.21
N TRP A 32 -4.94 2.05 6.31
CA TRP A 32 -6.07 1.17 5.99
C TRP A 32 -6.91 1.69 4.83
N SER A 33 -7.00 3.02 4.67
CA SER A 33 -7.80 3.63 3.60
C SER A 33 -7.19 3.39 2.22
N GLY A 34 -5.88 3.19 2.11
CA GLY A 34 -5.20 2.89 0.85
C GLY A 34 -3.68 2.87 0.99
N LEU A 35 -2.94 2.74 -0.12
CA LEU A 35 -1.49 2.91 -0.14
C LEU A 35 -1.09 4.29 0.42
N MET A 36 -0.09 4.30 1.31
CA MET A 36 0.61 5.54 1.70
C MET A 36 2.12 5.32 1.56
N ALA A 37 2.83 6.39 1.22
CA ALA A 37 4.28 6.48 1.25
C ALA A 37 4.66 7.82 1.87
N GLN A 38 5.83 7.91 2.48
CA GLN A 38 6.28 9.14 3.14
C GLN A 38 7.55 9.66 2.45
N ALA A 39 7.50 10.93 2.06
CA ALA A 39 8.66 11.68 1.58
C ALA A 39 9.30 12.43 2.75
N GLU A 40 10.62 12.31 2.88
CA GLU A 40 11.38 13.02 3.91
C GLU A 40 11.75 14.44 3.46
N HIS A 41 11.96 15.34 4.41
CA HIS A 41 12.35 16.70 4.08
C HIS A 41 13.69 16.73 3.33
N GLY A 42 13.68 17.27 2.11
CA GLY A 42 14.88 17.37 1.27
C GLY A 42 15.29 16.07 0.57
N SER A 43 14.49 15.00 0.62
CA SER A 43 14.76 13.81 -0.18
C SER A 43 14.54 14.06 -1.67
N ASN A 44 15.24 13.32 -2.52
CA ASN A 44 14.95 13.31 -3.95
C ASN A 44 13.51 12.84 -4.20
N ALA A 45 12.90 13.31 -5.29
CA ALA A 45 11.50 13.01 -5.63
C ALA A 45 11.22 11.52 -5.89
N ASP A 46 12.25 10.74 -6.20
CA ASP A 46 12.20 9.31 -6.47
C ASP A 46 12.63 8.45 -5.27
N ARG A 47 12.94 9.08 -4.12
CA ARG A 47 13.38 8.36 -2.93
C ARG A 47 12.17 7.80 -2.19
N PHE A 48 12.01 6.49 -2.23
CA PHE A 48 11.05 5.73 -1.44
C PHE A 48 11.75 4.70 -0.56
N ASP A 49 11.21 4.47 0.63
CA ASP A 49 11.64 3.35 1.47
C ASP A 49 11.22 2.02 0.83
N GLU A 50 12.00 0.96 1.04
CA GLU A 50 11.74 -0.37 0.48
C GLU A 50 10.35 -0.90 0.86
N GLY A 51 9.92 -0.63 2.09
CA GLY A 51 8.58 -0.95 2.59
C GLY A 51 7.45 -0.26 1.82
N ASP A 52 7.65 1.00 1.39
CA ASP A 52 6.65 1.73 0.60
C ASP A 52 6.51 1.11 -0.81
N ILE A 53 7.64 0.77 -1.43
CA ILE A 53 7.67 0.10 -2.75
C ILE A 53 7.01 -1.27 -2.66
N LYS A 54 7.36 -2.06 -1.63
CA LYS A 54 6.76 -3.37 -1.37
C LYS A 54 5.25 -3.26 -1.16
N THR A 55 4.80 -2.27 -0.39
CA THR A 55 3.37 -2.00 -0.18
C THR A 55 2.67 -1.64 -1.49
N ALA A 56 3.28 -0.81 -2.33
CA ALA A 56 2.72 -0.42 -3.63
C ALA A 56 2.50 -1.61 -4.55
N GLN A 57 3.48 -2.53 -4.62
CA GLN A 57 3.39 -3.75 -5.42
C GLN A 57 2.25 -4.66 -4.93
N GLN A 58 2.26 -5.00 -3.65
CA GLN A 58 1.24 -5.87 -3.04
C GLN A 58 -0.17 -5.25 -3.11
N PHE A 59 -0.28 -3.94 -2.90
CA PHE A 59 -1.55 -3.23 -3.01
C PHE A 59 -2.08 -3.26 -4.45
N GLY A 60 -1.22 -3.02 -5.43
CA GLY A 60 -1.58 -3.08 -6.85
C GLY A 60 -2.04 -4.48 -7.28
N GLU A 61 -1.33 -5.52 -6.88
CA GLU A 61 -1.72 -6.91 -7.11
C GLU A 61 -3.09 -7.21 -6.50
N ASN A 62 -3.30 -6.87 -5.23
CA ASN A 62 -4.59 -7.07 -4.58
C ASN A 62 -5.72 -6.26 -5.24
N PHE A 63 -5.43 -5.03 -5.67
CA PHE A 63 -6.41 -4.18 -6.35
C PHE A 63 -6.87 -4.83 -7.65
N ALA A 64 -5.93 -5.33 -8.46
CA ALA A 64 -6.24 -6.04 -9.70
C ALA A 64 -7.06 -7.32 -9.43
N LEU A 65 -6.67 -8.12 -8.43
CA LEU A 65 -7.41 -9.32 -8.03
C LEU A 65 -8.83 -8.99 -7.55
N THR A 66 -8.98 -7.93 -6.76
CA THR A 66 -10.28 -7.48 -6.25
C THR A 66 -11.18 -7.02 -7.41
N LEU A 67 -10.63 -6.29 -8.38
CA LEU A 67 -11.36 -5.84 -9.55
C LEU A 67 -11.82 -7.03 -10.42
N ASN A 68 -10.93 -7.99 -10.68
CA ASN A 68 -11.25 -9.18 -11.46
C ASN A 68 -12.36 -10.01 -10.78
N ALA A 69 -12.21 -10.25 -9.47
CA ALA A 69 -13.22 -10.95 -8.68
C ALA A 69 -14.58 -10.24 -8.70
N TYR A 70 -14.59 -8.91 -8.65
CA TYR A 70 -15.83 -8.12 -8.78
C TYR A 70 -16.46 -8.23 -10.19
N GLN A 71 -15.63 -8.32 -11.23
CA GLN A 71 -16.08 -8.47 -12.62
C GLN A 71 -16.48 -9.91 -12.99
N GLY A 72 -16.16 -10.90 -12.13
CA GLY A 72 -16.36 -12.32 -12.42
C GLY A 72 -15.37 -12.89 -13.43
N LEU A 73 -14.20 -12.26 -13.57
CA LEU A 73 -13.06 -12.70 -14.38
C LEU A 73 -11.99 -13.32 -13.47
#